data_AF-A0AAT9HQI8-F1
#
_entry.id   AF-A0AAT9HQI8-F1
#
_cell.length_a   1.000
_cell.length_b   1.000
_cell.length_c   1.000
_cell.angle_alpha   90.00
_cell.angle_beta   90.00
_cell.angle_gamma   90.00
#
_symmetry.space_group_name_H-M   'P 1'
#
loop_
_entity.id
_entity.type
_entity.pdbx_description
1 polymer ?
#
loop_
_entity_poly.entity_id
_entity_poly.type
_entity_poly.pdbx_seq_one_letter_code
_entity_poly.pdbx_strand_id
1 'polypeptide(L)'
;MPKRTDIQSVLVIGSGPIVIGQAAEFDYSGTQACRVLKAEGLRVVLVNSNPATIMTDPEIADATYVEPITPEFVEKIIAKERPDALLPTLGGQTALNAAISLHGNGVLEKYGVELIGANVEAINKGEDRDLFKEVVEEVRRKTGHGESARSHICHSMDDVLKGVEALGGYPVVVRPSFTMGGAGSGFAHDEDELRRIAGQGLTLSPTTEVLLEESILGWKEYELELMRDKNDNVVVVCSIENFDPMGVHTGDSITVAPAMTLTDREYQVLRDVGIAIIREVGVDTGGCNIQFAVNPEDGRIIVIEMNPRVSRSSALASKATGFPIAKIAAKLAVGYTLDEIPNDITQETPASFEPALDYVVVKAPRFAFEKFPSADSTLTTTMKSVGEAMAIGRNFTEALQKALRSLEKKGSQFTFVGEPGDKEELLREAIRPTDGRINAVMGAIRAGATPEEVFEHTKIDPWFVDQLFLIKEIADELAAAPS
;
A
#
# COMPACT_ATOMS: atom_id res chain seq x y z
N MET A 1 11.24 -20.85 -25.25
CA MET A 1 10.61 -19.73 -25.99
C MET A 1 10.14 -18.78 -24.92
N PRO A 2 10.61 -17.52 -24.93
CA PRO A 2 10.36 -16.57 -23.85
C PRO A 2 8.87 -16.20 -23.75
N LYS A 3 8.22 -15.89 -24.87
CA LYS A 3 6.78 -15.58 -24.92
C LYS A 3 5.92 -16.82 -25.22
N ARG A 4 4.75 -16.91 -24.57
CA ARG A 4 3.67 -17.86 -24.89
C ARG A 4 3.18 -17.68 -26.33
N THR A 5 2.91 -18.79 -27.02
CA THR A 5 2.47 -18.81 -28.43
C THR A 5 0.98 -19.13 -28.60
N ASP A 6 0.37 -19.66 -27.55
CA ASP A 6 -1.05 -19.98 -27.48
C ASP A 6 -1.93 -18.74 -27.23
N ILE A 7 -1.36 -17.66 -26.69
CA ILE A 7 -2.02 -16.36 -26.52
C ILE A 7 -1.70 -15.46 -27.72
N GLN A 8 -2.74 -14.98 -28.42
CA GLN A 8 -2.64 -14.01 -29.51
C GLN A 8 -3.34 -12.69 -29.17
N SER A 9 -4.26 -12.70 -28.21
CA SER A 9 -5.07 -11.57 -27.81
C SER A 9 -5.30 -11.53 -26.29
N VAL A 10 -5.20 -10.33 -25.70
CA VAL A 10 -5.34 -10.11 -24.27
C VAL A 10 -6.35 -9.02 -23.99
N LEU A 11 -7.32 -9.29 -23.12
CA LEU A 11 -8.21 -8.29 -22.54
C LEU A 11 -7.61 -7.74 -21.24
N VAL A 12 -7.31 -6.45 -21.23
CA VAL A 12 -6.89 -5.70 -20.05
C VAL A 12 -8.11 -4.99 -19.46
N ILE A 13 -8.29 -5.08 -18.13
CA ILE A 13 -9.33 -4.33 -17.41
C ILE A 13 -8.68 -3.14 -16.68
N GLY A 14 -9.12 -1.93 -16.99
CA GLY A 14 -8.70 -0.71 -16.29
C GLY A 14 -9.37 -0.54 -14.92
N SER A 15 -9.05 0.56 -14.24
CA SER A 15 -9.59 0.85 -12.90
C SER A 15 -10.94 1.56 -12.87
N GLY A 16 -11.40 2.10 -13.99
CA GLY A 16 -12.56 2.98 -14.01
C GLY A 16 -12.23 4.37 -13.45
N PRO A 17 -13.24 5.11 -12.94
CA PRO A 17 -13.07 6.49 -12.50
C PRO A 17 -12.12 6.61 -11.30
N ILE A 18 -11.44 7.75 -11.21
CA ILE A 18 -10.56 8.09 -10.09
C ILE A 18 -11.39 8.30 -8.82
N VAL A 19 -11.02 7.60 -7.75
CA VAL A 19 -11.60 7.73 -6.41
C VAL A 19 -10.49 7.73 -5.36
N ILE A 20 -10.80 8.16 -4.12
CA ILE A 20 -9.86 8.02 -3.00
C ILE A 20 -9.51 6.53 -2.84
N GLY A 21 -8.22 6.22 -2.79
CA GLY A 21 -7.70 4.85 -2.69
C GLY A 21 -7.51 4.13 -4.03
N GLN A 22 -8.03 4.67 -5.13
CA GLN A 22 -7.85 4.10 -6.47
C GLN A 22 -7.75 5.19 -7.53
N ALA A 23 -6.52 5.60 -7.86
CA ALA A 23 -6.27 6.80 -8.64
C ALA A 23 -5.39 6.56 -9.89
N ALA A 24 -4.56 7.55 -10.23
CA ALA A 24 -3.86 7.64 -11.52
C ALA A 24 -2.77 6.57 -11.70
N GLU A 25 -2.35 5.90 -10.63
CA GLU A 25 -1.41 4.77 -10.64
C GLU A 25 -1.86 3.64 -11.59
N PHE A 26 -3.17 3.47 -11.79
CA PHE A 26 -3.72 2.43 -12.66
C PHE A 26 -3.80 2.85 -14.13
N ASP A 27 -3.94 4.15 -14.44
CA ASP A 27 -3.73 4.65 -15.81
C ASP A 27 -2.26 4.50 -16.21
N TYR A 28 -1.35 4.87 -15.30
CA TYR A 28 0.09 4.64 -15.47
C TYR A 28 0.40 3.17 -15.73
N SER A 29 -0.10 2.27 -14.88
CA SER A 29 0.18 0.83 -14.98
C SER A 29 -0.47 0.20 -16.21
N GLY A 30 -1.74 0.52 -16.47
CA GLY A 30 -2.49 0.03 -17.63
C GLY A 30 -1.87 0.50 -18.95
N THR A 31 -1.47 1.77 -19.05
CA THR A 31 -0.78 2.30 -20.24
C THR A 31 0.53 1.55 -20.52
N GLN A 32 1.34 1.29 -19.48
CA GLN A 32 2.58 0.55 -19.65
C GLN A 32 2.33 -0.88 -20.16
N ALA A 33 1.38 -1.58 -19.56
CA ALA A 33 1.04 -2.94 -19.95
C ALA A 33 0.51 -3.01 -21.39
N CYS A 34 -0.44 -2.15 -21.78
CA CYS A 34 -0.98 -2.13 -23.13
C CYS A 34 0.12 -1.90 -24.19
N ARG A 35 1.02 -0.92 -23.96
CA ARG A 35 2.15 -0.66 -24.87
C ARG A 35 3.06 -1.88 -25.01
N VAL A 36 3.33 -2.58 -23.92
CA VAL A 36 4.23 -3.73 -23.89
C VAL A 36 3.62 -4.93 -24.57
N LEU A 37 2.37 -5.27 -24.24
CA LEU A 37 1.66 -6.38 -24.88
C LEU A 37 1.54 -6.18 -26.40
N LYS A 38 1.26 -4.95 -26.83
CA LYS A 38 1.23 -4.58 -28.26
C LYS A 38 2.61 -4.66 -28.92
N ALA A 39 3.67 -4.22 -28.24
CA ALA A 39 5.04 -4.35 -28.74
C ALA A 39 5.50 -5.81 -28.84
N GLU A 40 4.97 -6.69 -28.00
CA GLU A 40 5.13 -8.14 -28.09
C GLU A 40 4.31 -8.78 -29.24
N GLY A 41 3.56 -7.98 -30.00
CA GLY A 41 2.75 -8.44 -31.13
C GLY A 41 1.45 -9.14 -30.75
N LEU A 42 0.94 -8.91 -29.54
CA LEU A 42 -0.38 -9.37 -29.12
C LEU A 42 -1.45 -8.34 -29.48
N ARG A 43 -2.64 -8.81 -29.85
CA ARG A 43 -3.82 -7.96 -29.98
C ARG A 43 -4.29 -7.53 -28.59
N VAL A 44 -4.31 -6.24 -28.31
CA VAL A 44 -4.74 -5.71 -27.01
C VAL A 44 -6.17 -5.20 -27.10
N VAL A 45 -7.04 -5.78 -26.28
CA VAL A 45 -8.39 -5.28 -26.01
C VAL A 45 -8.34 -4.62 -24.64
N LEU A 46 -8.90 -3.43 -24.52
CA LEU A 46 -8.94 -2.69 -23.26
C LEU A 46 -10.37 -2.26 -22.94
N VAL A 47 -10.78 -2.42 -21.68
CA VAL A 47 -11.99 -1.79 -21.13
C VAL A 47 -11.64 -0.88 -19.96
N ASN A 48 -12.02 0.39 -20.05
CA ASN A 48 -11.92 1.33 -18.94
C ASN A 48 -12.99 2.42 -19.08
N SER A 49 -13.84 2.60 -18.08
CA SER A 49 -14.92 3.60 -18.11
C SER A 49 -14.43 5.05 -17.95
N ASN A 50 -13.18 5.27 -17.55
CA ASN A 50 -12.62 6.61 -17.38
C ASN A 50 -12.07 7.18 -18.70
N PRO A 51 -12.72 8.21 -19.29
CA PRO A 51 -12.29 8.79 -20.55
C PRO A 51 -11.05 9.69 -20.43
N ALA A 52 -10.64 10.04 -19.21
CA ALA A 52 -9.52 10.95 -18.95
C ALA A 52 -8.21 10.17 -18.68
N THR A 53 -8.01 9.05 -19.37
CA THR A 53 -6.85 8.17 -19.18
C THR A 53 -6.07 8.02 -20.47
N ILE A 54 -4.74 8.04 -20.38
CA ILE A 54 -3.88 7.78 -21.53
C ILE A 54 -4.11 6.38 -22.06
N MET A 55 -4.36 5.40 -21.19
CA MET A 55 -4.61 4.02 -21.63
C MET A 55 -5.80 3.91 -22.58
N THR A 56 -6.78 4.82 -22.49
CA THR A 56 -7.94 4.87 -23.40
C THR A 56 -7.70 5.63 -24.69
N ASP A 57 -6.51 6.18 -24.92
CA ASP A 57 -6.18 6.79 -26.21
C ASP A 57 -6.22 5.73 -27.34
N PRO A 58 -6.78 6.07 -28.52
CA PRO A 58 -7.01 5.09 -29.59
C PRO A 58 -5.77 4.32 -30.06
N GLU A 59 -4.57 4.90 -29.94
CA GLU A 59 -3.31 4.29 -30.36
C GLU A 59 -2.76 3.25 -29.38
N ILE A 60 -3.23 3.24 -28.12
CA ILE A 60 -2.62 2.44 -27.05
C ILE A 60 -3.01 0.97 -27.12
N ALA A 61 -4.27 0.66 -27.43
CA ALA A 61 -4.78 -0.69 -27.64
C ALA A 61 -5.24 -0.88 -29.10
N ASP A 62 -5.63 -2.09 -29.48
CA ASP A 62 -6.21 -2.37 -30.81
C ASP A 62 -7.74 -2.27 -30.80
N ALA A 63 -8.35 -2.49 -29.63
CA ALA A 63 -9.77 -2.25 -29.39
C ALA A 63 -9.96 -1.65 -28.00
N THR A 64 -10.32 -0.36 -27.95
CA THR A 64 -10.55 0.38 -26.70
C THR A 64 -12.04 0.57 -26.45
N TYR A 65 -12.50 0.14 -25.28
CA TYR A 65 -13.87 0.26 -24.81
C TYR A 65 -13.97 1.22 -23.64
N VAL A 66 -14.57 2.39 -23.88
CA VAL A 66 -14.96 3.33 -22.82
C VAL A 66 -16.37 2.98 -22.36
N GLU A 67 -16.47 1.88 -21.61
CA GLU A 67 -17.73 1.24 -21.20
C GLU A 67 -17.70 0.91 -19.69
N PRO A 68 -18.87 0.73 -19.03
CA PRO A 68 -18.93 0.33 -17.63
C PRO A 68 -18.15 -0.97 -17.35
N ILE A 69 -17.37 -0.98 -16.27
CA ILE A 69 -16.62 -2.16 -15.82
C ILE A 69 -17.51 -3.01 -14.92
N THR A 70 -18.57 -3.57 -15.52
CA THR A 70 -19.46 -4.54 -14.86
C THR A 70 -19.41 -5.88 -15.60
N PRO A 71 -19.66 -7.02 -14.92
CA PRO A 71 -19.58 -8.34 -15.56
C PRO A 71 -20.41 -8.45 -16.84
N GLU A 72 -21.59 -7.81 -16.89
CA GLU A 72 -22.49 -7.84 -18.05
C GLU A 72 -21.92 -7.10 -19.26
N PHE A 73 -21.25 -5.97 -19.06
CA PHE A 73 -20.62 -5.21 -20.13
C PHE A 73 -19.31 -5.86 -20.57
N VAL A 74 -18.51 -6.35 -19.62
CA VAL A 74 -17.26 -7.05 -19.93
C VAL A 74 -17.54 -8.36 -20.67
N GLU A 75 -18.60 -9.12 -20.32
CA GLU A 75 -19.00 -10.30 -21.09
C GLU A 75 -19.36 -9.94 -22.55
N LYS A 76 -20.06 -8.82 -22.80
CA LYS A 76 -20.37 -8.40 -24.18
C LYS A 76 -19.11 -8.12 -24.99
N ILE A 77 -18.09 -7.53 -24.35
CA ILE A 77 -16.78 -7.28 -24.98
C ILE A 77 -16.08 -8.62 -25.26
N ILE A 78 -16.03 -9.52 -24.28
CA ILE A 78 -15.47 -10.88 -24.45
C ILE A 78 -16.16 -11.63 -25.59
N ALA A 79 -17.50 -11.57 -25.65
CA ALA A 79 -18.29 -12.25 -26.67
C ALA A 79 -18.01 -11.73 -28.10
N LYS A 80 -17.72 -10.42 -28.23
CA LYS A 80 -17.39 -9.76 -29.49
C LYS A 80 -15.93 -9.96 -29.89
N GLU A 81 -15.00 -9.71 -28.98
CA GLU A 81 -13.56 -9.65 -29.26
C GLU A 81 -12.87 -11.01 -29.16
N ARG A 82 -13.44 -11.96 -28.42
CA ARG A 82 -12.91 -13.31 -28.21
C ARG A 82 -11.43 -13.31 -27.78
N PRO A 83 -11.07 -12.61 -26.69
CA PRO A 83 -9.70 -12.59 -26.19
C PRO A 83 -9.28 -14.00 -25.73
N ASP A 84 -8.01 -14.37 -25.95
CA ASP A 84 -7.48 -15.65 -25.46
C ASP A 84 -7.23 -15.60 -23.95
N ALA A 85 -6.82 -14.43 -23.44
CA ALA A 85 -6.51 -14.23 -22.03
C ALA A 85 -7.07 -12.92 -21.47
N LEU A 86 -7.23 -12.86 -20.15
CA LEU A 86 -7.68 -11.71 -19.38
C LEU A 86 -6.62 -11.37 -18.32
N LEU A 87 -6.19 -10.11 -18.29
CA LEU A 87 -5.19 -9.59 -17.35
C LEU A 87 -5.85 -8.62 -16.35
N PRO A 88 -6.15 -9.05 -15.10
CA PRO A 88 -6.92 -8.26 -14.15
C PRO A 88 -6.06 -7.49 -13.14
N THR A 89 -4.74 -7.71 -13.13
CA THR A 89 -3.82 -7.27 -12.06
C THR A 89 -3.34 -5.82 -12.22
N LEU A 90 -3.96 -5.03 -13.10
CA LEU A 90 -3.54 -3.69 -13.48
C LEU A 90 -4.57 -2.59 -13.22
N GLY A 91 -5.81 -2.96 -12.90
CA GLY A 91 -6.94 -2.03 -12.74
C GLY A 91 -7.47 -1.95 -11.31
N GLY A 92 -6.59 -2.12 -10.33
CA GLY A 92 -6.95 -2.05 -8.91
C GLY A 92 -8.00 -3.07 -8.50
N GLN A 93 -8.81 -2.72 -7.51
CA GLN A 93 -9.85 -3.61 -6.97
C GLN A 93 -10.98 -3.82 -7.98
N THR A 94 -11.31 -2.80 -8.76
CA THR A 94 -12.36 -2.87 -9.78
C THR A 94 -12.10 -4.00 -10.78
N ALA A 95 -10.86 -4.13 -11.26
CA ALA A 95 -10.48 -5.18 -12.20
C ALA A 95 -10.48 -6.58 -11.58
N LEU A 96 -9.97 -6.74 -10.36
CA LEU A 96 -10.00 -8.03 -9.65
C LEU A 96 -11.43 -8.49 -9.41
N ASN A 97 -12.29 -7.63 -8.86
CA ASN A 97 -13.70 -7.96 -8.60
C ASN A 97 -14.46 -8.32 -9.88
N ALA A 98 -14.21 -7.60 -10.98
CA ALA A 98 -14.80 -7.92 -12.27
C ALA A 98 -14.33 -9.30 -12.78
N ALA A 99 -13.04 -9.61 -12.67
CA ALA A 99 -12.49 -10.90 -13.09
C ALA A 99 -13.03 -12.07 -12.27
N ILE A 100 -13.10 -11.93 -10.95
CA ILE A 100 -13.68 -12.95 -10.06
C ILE A 100 -15.17 -13.15 -10.35
N SER A 101 -15.92 -12.08 -10.58
CA SER A 101 -17.34 -12.18 -10.95
C SER A 101 -17.54 -12.88 -12.30
N LEU A 102 -16.72 -12.56 -13.30
CA LEU A 102 -16.75 -13.23 -14.61
C LEU A 102 -16.40 -14.72 -14.51
N HIS A 103 -15.43 -15.08 -13.66
CA HIS A 103 -15.09 -16.46 -13.39
C HIS A 103 -16.24 -17.19 -12.68
N GLY A 104 -16.77 -16.63 -11.58
CA GLY A 104 -17.86 -17.22 -10.80
C GLY A 104 -19.16 -17.40 -11.60
N ASN A 105 -19.40 -16.53 -12.59
CA ASN A 105 -20.53 -16.64 -13.52
C ASN A 105 -20.29 -17.61 -14.69
N GLY A 106 -19.14 -18.28 -14.74
CA GLY A 106 -18.77 -19.23 -15.80
C GLY A 106 -18.47 -18.56 -17.15
N VAL A 107 -18.32 -17.23 -17.20
CA VAL A 107 -18.08 -16.50 -18.45
C VAL A 107 -16.71 -16.85 -19.02
N LEU A 108 -15.67 -16.86 -18.19
CA LEU A 108 -14.32 -17.16 -18.66
C LEU A 108 -14.25 -18.57 -19.28
N GLU A 109 -14.87 -19.57 -18.64
CA GLU A 109 -14.96 -20.94 -19.17
C GLU A 109 -15.77 -21.00 -20.47
N LYS A 110 -16.96 -20.38 -20.50
CA LYS A 110 -17.86 -20.33 -21.67
C LYS A 110 -17.19 -19.81 -22.93
N TYR A 111 -16.29 -18.84 -22.80
CA TYR A 111 -15.59 -18.22 -23.92
C TYR A 111 -14.15 -18.71 -24.11
N GLY A 112 -13.66 -19.61 -23.23
CA GLY A 112 -12.29 -20.12 -23.28
C GLY A 112 -11.23 -19.07 -22.98
N VAL A 113 -11.53 -18.10 -22.10
CA VAL A 113 -10.62 -17.01 -21.74
C VAL A 113 -9.80 -17.41 -20.51
N GLU A 114 -8.49 -17.43 -20.64
CA GLU A 114 -7.58 -17.74 -19.54
C GLU A 114 -7.31 -16.51 -18.65
N LEU A 115 -7.27 -16.69 -17.34
CA LEU A 115 -6.85 -15.62 -16.42
C LEU A 115 -5.33 -15.66 -16.24
N ILE A 116 -4.64 -14.58 -16.60
CA ILE A 116 -3.17 -14.49 -16.55
C ILE A 116 -2.68 -13.44 -15.55
N GLY A 117 -1.42 -13.56 -15.12
CA GLY A 117 -0.77 -12.68 -14.13
C GLY A 117 -1.06 -13.08 -12.67
N ALA A 118 -2.33 -13.29 -12.34
CA ALA A 118 -2.74 -13.91 -11.08
C ALA A 118 -3.97 -14.80 -11.32
N ASN A 119 -3.93 -16.03 -10.82
CA ASN A 119 -5.06 -16.96 -10.90
C ASN A 119 -6.10 -16.67 -9.81
N VAL A 120 -7.28 -17.29 -9.92
CA VAL A 120 -8.41 -17.09 -8.99
C VAL A 120 -8.04 -17.49 -7.56
N GLU A 121 -7.29 -18.58 -7.39
CA GLU A 121 -6.86 -19.04 -6.07
C GLU A 121 -5.95 -18.01 -5.39
N ALA A 122 -4.97 -17.46 -6.12
CA ALA A 122 -4.04 -16.45 -5.62
C ALA A 122 -4.74 -15.13 -5.30
N ILE A 123 -5.69 -14.70 -6.15
CA ILE A 123 -6.51 -13.52 -5.86
C ILE A 123 -7.31 -13.74 -4.58
N ASN A 124 -8.01 -14.87 -4.45
CA ASN A 124 -8.79 -15.16 -3.25
C ASN A 124 -7.91 -15.27 -2.00
N LYS A 125 -6.75 -15.94 -2.07
CA LYS A 125 -5.81 -16.04 -0.95
C LYS A 125 -5.23 -14.70 -0.52
N GLY A 126 -5.06 -13.75 -1.44
CA GLY A 126 -4.58 -12.40 -1.14
C GLY A 126 -5.67 -11.47 -0.61
N GLU A 127 -6.91 -11.60 -1.09
CA GLU A 127 -8.02 -10.67 -0.79
C GLU A 127 -8.90 -11.14 0.37
N ASP A 128 -9.06 -12.46 0.57
CA ASP A 128 -9.81 -13.03 1.68
C ASP A 128 -8.93 -13.11 2.93
N ARG A 129 -9.38 -12.44 4.00
CA ARG A 129 -8.61 -12.32 5.24
C ARG A 129 -8.41 -13.64 5.98
N ASP A 130 -9.35 -14.55 5.91
CA ASP A 130 -9.25 -15.83 6.62
C ASP A 130 -8.30 -16.76 5.86
N LEU A 131 -8.41 -16.81 4.52
CA LEU A 131 -7.43 -17.52 3.69
C LEU A 131 -6.03 -16.92 3.83
N PHE A 132 -5.91 -15.60 3.93
CA PHE A 132 -4.62 -14.94 4.12
C PHE A 132 -4.00 -15.24 5.50
N LYS A 133 -4.82 -15.38 6.56
CA LYS A 133 -4.31 -15.83 7.86
C LYS A 133 -3.71 -17.23 7.78
N GLU A 134 -4.34 -18.15 7.05
CA GLU A 134 -3.77 -19.50 6.83
C GLU A 134 -2.44 -19.44 6.08
N VAL A 135 -2.34 -18.56 5.07
CA VAL A 135 -1.08 -18.28 4.36
C VAL A 135 0.00 -17.80 5.33
N VAL A 136 -0.31 -16.83 6.20
CA VAL A 136 0.65 -16.28 7.16
C VAL A 136 1.07 -17.34 8.18
N GLU A 137 0.16 -18.19 8.65
CA GLU A 137 0.49 -19.31 9.54
C GLU A 137 1.43 -20.32 8.89
N GLU A 138 1.21 -20.64 7.61
CA GLU A 138 2.08 -21.53 6.85
C GLU A 138 3.46 -20.91 6.63
N VAL A 139 3.52 -19.61 6.31
CA VAL A 139 4.77 -18.85 6.20
C VAL A 139 5.54 -18.84 7.52
N ARG A 140 4.85 -18.63 8.64
CA ARG A 140 5.46 -18.70 9.97
C ARG A 140 6.06 -20.06 10.25
N ARG A 141 5.36 -21.14 9.88
CA ARG A 141 5.85 -22.52 10.02
C ARG A 141 7.13 -22.76 9.20
N LYS A 142 7.23 -22.16 8.01
CA LYS A 142 8.38 -22.31 7.10
C LYS A 142 9.58 -21.46 7.50
N THR A 143 9.35 -20.20 7.85
CA THR A 143 10.41 -19.21 8.06
C THR A 143 10.76 -19.02 9.53
N GLY A 144 9.87 -19.40 10.45
CA GLY A 144 9.96 -19.08 11.88
C GLY A 144 9.55 -17.64 12.22
N HIS A 145 9.17 -16.84 11.22
CA HIS A 145 8.90 -15.41 11.34
C HIS A 145 7.63 -15.02 10.57
N GLY A 146 7.11 -13.82 10.84
CA GLY A 146 5.87 -13.32 10.23
C GLY A 146 4.65 -14.01 10.81
N GLU A 147 3.81 -13.27 11.52
CA GLU A 147 2.56 -13.81 12.07
C GLU A 147 1.43 -12.80 11.93
N SER A 148 0.19 -13.26 12.08
CA SER A 148 -0.96 -12.37 12.16
C SER A 148 -1.03 -11.76 13.55
N ALA A 149 -1.60 -10.55 13.66
CA ALA A 149 -1.92 -9.96 14.96
C ALA A 149 -2.81 -10.93 15.75
N ARG A 150 -2.51 -11.10 17.05
CA ARG A 150 -3.31 -11.94 17.94
C ARG A 150 -4.74 -11.40 17.99
N SER A 151 -5.70 -12.30 17.90
CA SER A 151 -7.12 -11.95 17.94
C SER A 151 -7.90 -12.87 18.88
N HIS A 152 -8.99 -12.37 19.45
CA HIS A 152 -9.90 -13.08 20.32
C HIS A 152 -11.35 -12.84 19.88
N ILE A 153 -12.10 -13.91 19.61
CA ILE A 153 -13.52 -13.80 19.26
C ILE A 153 -14.32 -13.72 20.57
N CYS A 154 -15.22 -12.75 20.65
CA CYS A 154 -16.02 -12.48 21.84
C CYS A 154 -17.51 -12.43 21.49
N HIS A 155 -18.34 -13.05 22.32
CA HIS A 155 -19.81 -13.10 22.14
C HIS A 155 -20.58 -12.38 23.27
N SER A 156 -19.87 -11.87 24.26
CA SER A 156 -20.44 -11.13 25.40
C SER A 156 -19.46 -10.08 25.90
N MET A 157 -19.94 -9.10 26.65
CA MET A 157 -19.07 -8.09 27.25
C MET A 157 -18.06 -8.70 28.24
N ASP A 158 -18.42 -9.78 28.93
CA ASP A 158 -17.50 -10.51 29.81
C ASP A 158 -16.38 -11.19 29.02
N ASP A 159 -16.69 -11.74 27.84
CA ASP A 159 -15.68 -12.32 26.94
C ASP A 159 -14.78 -11.24 26.34
N VAL A 160 -15.34 -10.07 26.04
CA VAL A 160 -14.59 -8.89 25.58
C VAL A 160 -13.56 -8.45 26.62
N LEU A 161 -13.96 -8.33 27.90
CA LEU A 161 -13.03 -7.94 28.97
C LEU A 161 -11.92 -8.98 29.18
N LYS A 162 -12.25 -10.28 29.15
CA LYS A 162 -11.24 -11.36 29.19
C LYS A 162 -10.34 -11.36 27.96
N GLY A 163 -10.89 -11.02 26.79
CA GLY A 163 -10.16 -10.90 25.55
C GLY A 163 -9.06 -9.84 25.63
N VAL A 164 -9.33 -8.69 26.28
CA VAL A 164 -8.30 -7.67 26.53
C VAL A 164 -7.16 -8.20 27.40
N GLU A 165 -7.47 -8.92 28.48
CA GLU A 165 -6.45 -9.54 29.32
C GLU A 165 -5.60 -10.55 28.52
N ALA A 166 -6.24 -11.39 27.69
CA ALA A 166 -5.57 -12.36 26.85
C ALA A 166 -4.67 -11.71 25.77
N LEU A 167 -5.06 -10.53 25.28
CA LEU A 167 -4.31 -9.76 24.29
C LEU A 167 -3.19 -8.91 24.89
N GLY A 168 -3.10 -8.82 26.22
CA GLY A 168 -2.03 -8.11 26.92
C GLY A 168 -2.36 -6.68 27.34
N GLY A 169 -3.64 -6.32 27.37
CA GLY A 169 -4.12 -5.01 27.82
C GLY A 169 -4.52 -4.06 26.70
N TYR A 170 -4.73 -2.79 27.05
CA TYR A 170 -5.11 -1.73 26.12
C TYR A 170 -3.88 -1.06 25.47
N PRO A 171 -4.04 -0.42 24.30
CA PRO A 171 -5.26 -0.40 23.49
C PRO A 171 -5.52 -1.74 22.78
N VAL A 172 -6.79 -1.99 22.44
CA VAL A 172 -7.20 -3.10 21.55
C VAL A 172 -8.03 -2.58 20.40
N VAL A 173 -8.02 -3.30 19.30
CA VAL A 173 -8.92 -3.04 18.16
C VAL A 173 -10.18 -3.88 18.33
N VAL A 174 -11.33 -3.24 18.28
CA VAL A 174 -12.63 -3.92 18.27
C VAL A 174 -13.16 -3.92 16.85
N ARG A 175 -13.53 -5.10 16.33
CA ARG A 175 -14.14 -5.25 15.00
C ARG A 175 -15.40 -6.13 15.09
N PRO A 176 -16.59 -5.58 14.85
CA PRO A 176 -17.80 -6.38 14.81
C PRO A 176 -17.79 -7.33 13.61
N SER A 177 -18.20 -8.57 13.82
CA SER A 177 -18.29 -9.54 12.73
C SER A 177 -19.48 -9.24 11.83
N PHE A 178 -19.34 -9.51 10.53
CA PHE A 178 -20.37 -9.34 9.50
C PHE A 178 -20.95 -7.93 9.37
N THR A 179 -20.21 -6.88 9.76
CA THR A 179 -20.56 -5.49 9.47
C THR A 179 -19.78 -4.95 8.27
N MET A 180 -20.42 -4.12 7.44
CA MET A 180 -19.78 -3.52 6.27
C MET A 180 -19.12 -2.17 6.63
N GLY A 181 -18.01 -1.85 5.96
CA GLY A 181 -17.39 -0.52 6.02
C GLY A 181 -16.82 -0.13 7.39
N GLY A 182 -16.51 -1.10 8.25
CA GLY A 182 -15.99 -0.83 9.60
C GLY A 182 -17.03 -0.29 10.59
N ALA A 183 -18.32 -0.40 10.27
CA ALA A 183 -19.38 0.05 11.16
C ALA A 183 -19.29 -0.64 12.54
N GLY A 184 -19.14 0.15 13.60
CA GLY A 184 -18.95 -0.31 14.98
C GLY A 184 -17.52 -0.77 15.32
N SER A 185 -16.57 -0.64 14.40
CA SER A 185 -15.15 -0.87 14.69
C SER A 185 -14.50 0.36 15.34
N GLY A 186 -13.49 0.15 16.16
CA GLY A 186 -12.75 1.25 16.78
C GLY A 186 -11.61 0.77 17.68
N PHE A 187 -10.76 1.71 18.08
CA PHE A 187 -9.75 1.48 19.11
C PHE A 187 -10.35 1.77 20.47
N ALA A 188 -10.17 0.85 21.40
CA ALA A 188 -10.47 1.07 22.81
C ALA A 188 -9.16 1.27 23.56
N HIS A 189 -8.95 2.47 24.10
CA HIS A 189 -7.76 2.82 24.89
C HIS A 189 -7.94 2.55 26.38
N ASP A 190 -9.19 2.40 26.82
CA ASP A 190 -9.58 2.04 28.18
C ASP A 190 -10.86 1.20 28.19
N GLU A 191 -11.29 0.80 29.38
CA GLU A 191 -12.48 -0.04 29.56
C GLU A 191 -13.79 0.68 29.23
N ASP A 192 -13.88 1.99 29.46
CA ASP A 192 -15.09 2.76 29.18
C ASP A 192 -15.31 2.85 27.67
N GLU A 193 -14.24 3.12 26.90
CA GLU A 193 -14.24 3.05 25.45
C GLU A 193 -14.54 1.64 24.95
N LEU A 194 -13.94 0.61 25.55
CA LEU A 194 -14.18 -0.79 25.18
C LEU A 194 -15.65 -1.15 25.33
N ARG A 195 -16.25 -0.85 26.48
CA ARG A 195 -17.67 -1.14 26.76
C ARG A 195 -18.58 -0.45 25.75
N ARG A 196 -18.26 0.80 25.39
CA ARG A 196 -19.00 1.57 24.39
C ARG A 196 -18.87 0.94 23.00
N ILE A 197 -17.65 0.71 22.52
CA ILE A 197 -17.38 0.26 21.15
C ILE A 197 -17.82 -1.20 20.99
N ALA A 198 -17.38 -2.10 21.86
CA ALA A 198 -17.72 -3.51 21.78
C ALA A 198 -19.20 -3.78 22.10
N GLY A 199 -19.82 -2.98 22.98
CA GLY A 199 -21.26 -3.11 23.26
C GLY A 199 -22.11 -2.75 22.04
N GLN A 200 -21.73 -1.67 21.36
CA GLN A 200 -22.33 -1.31 20.07
C GLN A 200 -22.03 -2.38 19.01
N GLY A 201 -20.80 -2.88 18.95
CA GLY A 201 -20.38 -3.93 18.02
C GLY A 201 -21.18 -5.22 18.15
N LEU A 202 -21.32 -5.74 19.38
CA LEU A 202 -22.12 -6.93 19.67
C LEU A 202 -23.59 -6.76 19.29
N THR A 203 -24.14 -5.55 19.44
CA THR A 203 -25.53 -5.24 19.07
C THR A 203 -25.71 -5.12 17.56
N LEU A 204 -24.72 -4.56 16.85
CA LEU A 204 -24.77 -4.36 15.40
C LEU A 204 -24.43 -5.64 14.63
N SER A 205 -23.64 -6.53 15.21
CA SER A 205 -23.26 -7.80 14.61
C SER A 205 -24.49 -8.71 14.46
N PRO A 206 -24.81 -9.17 13.23
CA PRO A 206 -25.89 -10.14 13.00
C PRO A 206 -25.74 -11.45 13.79
N THR A 207 -24.52 -11.78 14.21
CA THR A 207 -24.18 -12.99 14.96
C THR A 207 -23.86 -12.71 16.44
N THR A 208 -24.03 -11.47 16.91
CA THR A 208 -23.65 -11.06 18.28
C THR A 208 -22.20 -11.42 18.58
N GLU A 209 -21.30 -10.98 17.69
CA GLU A 209 -19.88 -11.33 17.73
C GLU A 209 -19.01 -10.11 17.43
N VAL A 210 -17.96 -9.94 18.21
CA VAL A 210 -16.88 -8.99 17.96
C VAL A 210 -15.54 -9.72 18.01
N LEU A 211 -14.68 -9.41 17.05
CA LEU A 211 -13.27 -9.78 17.07
C LEU A 211 -12.50 -8.68 17.80
N LEU A 212 -11.84 -9.03 18.90
CA LEU A 212 -10.81 -8.20 19.50
C LEU A 212 -9.46 -8.55 18.88
N GLU A 213 -8.64 -7.56 18.59
CA GLU A 213 -7.27 -7.74 18.10
C GLU A 213 -6.29 -6.94 18.96
N GLU A 214 -5.08 -7.49 19.15
CA GLU A 214 -3.99 -6.76 19.80
C GLU A 214 -3.70 -5.48 19.00
N SER A 215 -3.44 -4.38 19.71
CA SER A 215 -3.05 -3.15 19.05
C SER A 215 -1.56 -3.19 18.70
N ILE A 216 -1.29 -2.96 17.43
CA ILE A 216 0.05 -2.68 16.89
C ILE A 216 0.21 -1.18 16.57
N LEU A 217 -0.66 -0.34 17.15
CA LEU A 217 -0.58 1.12 16.99
C LEU A 217 0.79 1.64 17.44
N GLY A 218 1.42 2.46 16.61
CA GLY A 218 2.74 3.01 16.91
C GLY A 218 3.92 2.10 16.53
N TRP A 219 3.68 0.87 16.05
CA TRP A 219 4.74 0.04 15.47
C TRP A 219 5.23 0.63 14.15
N LYS A 220 6.44 0.25 13.73
CA LYS A 220 7.00 0.65 12.44
C LYS A 220 6.24 -0.06 11.32
N GLU A 221 5.90 0.63 10.25
CA GLU A 221 5.18 0.05 9.11
C GLU A 221 6.07 0.03 7.86
N TYR A 222 6.18 -1.14 7.23
CA TYR A 222 7.01 -1.38 6.06
C TYR A 222 6.19 -1.98 4.93
N GLU A 223 6.61 -1.68 3.71
CA GLU A 223 6.09 -2.30 2.50
C GLU A 223 7.23 -2.88 1.67
N LEU A 224 7.03 -4.06 1.09
CA LEU A 224 7.92 -4.64 0.09
C LEU A 224 7.16 -4.79 -1.23
N GLU A 225 7.75 -4.31 -2.31
CA GLU A 225 7.30 -4.57 -3.67
C GLU A 225 8.08 -5.77 -4.23
N LEU A 226 7.40 -6.88 -4.48
CA LEU A 226 8.01 -8.10 -5.00
C LEU A 226 7.55 -8.39 -6.41
N MET A 227 8.42 -9.08 -7.16
CA MET A 227 8.14 -9.63 -8.48
C MET A 227 8.54 -11.10 -8.50
N ARG A 228 7.68 -11.96 -9.07
CA ARG A 228 7.96 -13.39 -9.25
C ARG A 228 7.61 -13.86 -10.65
N ASP A 229 8.46 -14.74 -11.19
CA ASP A 229 8.23 -15.40 -12.48
C ASP A 229 7.99 -16.91 -12.36
N LYS A 230 7.62 -17.52 -13.49
CA LYS A 230 7.29 -18.95 -13.60
C LYS A 230 8.45 -19.89 -13.31
N ASN A 231 9.69 -19.40 -13.27
CA ASN A 231 10.88 -20.16 -12.89
C ASN A 231 11.16 -20.06 -11.38
N ASP A 232 10.25 -19.44 -10.62
CA ASP A 232 10.39 -19.16 -9.20
C ASP A 232 11.54 -18.19 -8.88
N ASN A 233 11.99 -17.39 -9.86
CA ASN A 233 12.83 -16.24 -9.56
C ASN A 233 11.97 -15.22 -8.83
N VAL A 234 12.48 -14.70 -7.70
CA VAL A 234 11.81 -13.66 -6.92
C VAL A 234 12.81 -12.54 -6.64
N VAL A 235 12.38 -11.29 -6.86
CA VAL A 235 13.17 -10.10 -6.54
C VAL A 235 12.34 -9.14 -5.70
N VAL A 236 12.97 -8.52 -4.70
CA VAL A 236 12.43 -7.35 -4.01
C VAL A 236 12.82 -6.11 -4.80
N VAL A 237 11.85 -5.49 -5.45
CA VAL A 237 12.08 -4.30 -6.29
C VAL A 237 12.31 -3.07 -5.44
N CYS A 238 11.57 -2.92 -4.35
CA CYS A 238 11.68 -1.76 -3.47
C CYS A 238 11.25 -2.12 -2.06
N SER A 239 11.97 -1.57 -1.08
CA SER A 239 11.53 -1.50 0.31
C SER A 239 11.08 -0.08 0.63
N ILE A 240 9.97 0.03 1.35
CA ILE A 240 9.37 1.29 1.75
C ILE A 240 9.21 1.27 3.27
N GLU A 241 9.61 2.34 3.93
CA GLU A 241 9.38 2.56 5.36
C GLU A 241 8.43 3.75 5.54
N ASN A 242 7.44 3.58 6.41
CA ASN A 242 6.49 4.65 6.71
C ASN A 242 7.08 5.56 7.78
N PHE A 243 7.02 6.87 7.55
CA PHE A 243 7.37 7.89 8.54
C PHE A 243 6.29 8.00 9.62
N ASP A 244 5.01 7.96 9.21
CA ASP A 244 3.90 7.82 10.13
C ASP A 244 3.79 6.36 10.56
N PRO A 245 3.73 6.04 11.87
CA PRO A 245 3.69 4.67 12.34
C PRO A 245 2.32 4.03 12.13
N MET A 246 2.25 2.71 12.33
CA MET A 246 1.02 1.91 12.25
C MET A 246 -0.14 2.62 12.95
N GLY A 247 -1.26 2.75 12.22
CA GLY A 247 -2.44 3.50 12.64
C GLY A 247 -2.88 4.55 11.62
N VAL A 248 -1.94 4.97 10.77
CA VAL A 248 -2.20 5.79 9.57
C VAL A 248 -2.02 4.89 8.36
N HIS A 249 -3.03 4.83 7.48
CA HIS A 249 -2.94 4.03 6.24
C HIS A 249 -1.74 4.47 5.41
N THR A 250 -0.97 3.54 4.82
CA THR A 250 0.21 3.84 3.97
C THR A 250 -0.04 4.90 2.88
N GLY A 251 -1.28 4.93 2.36
CA GLY A 251 -1.78 5.97 1.44
C GLY A 251 -1.84 7.38 2.00
N ASP A 252 -2.10 7.52 3.30
CA ASP A 252 -2.15 8.77 4.04
C ASP A 252 -0.88 9.06 4.85
N SER A 253 0.04 8.11 4.92
CA SER A 253 1.36 8.27 5.55
C SER A 253 2.35 9.00 4.64
N ILE A 254 3.27 9.75 5.25
CA ILE A 254 4.56 10.04 4.60
C ILE A 254 5.34 8.73 4.54
N THR A 255 5.98 8.42 3.41
CA THR A 255 6.76 7.19 3.25
C THR A 255 8.09 7.45 2.57
N VAL A 256 9.08 6.59 2.83
CA VAL A 256 10.43 6.72 2.30
C VAL A 256 10.90 5.44 1.64
N ALA A 257 11.73 5.58 0.60
CA ALA A 257 12.44 4.47 -0.02
C ALA A 257 13.94 4.82 -0.19
N PRO A 258 14.88 3.90 0.12
CA PRO A 258 14.64 2.58 0.71
C PRO A 258 14.25 2.65 2.20
N ALA A 259 14.01 1.50 2.85
CA ALA A 259 13.93 1.43 4.31
C ALA A 259 15.22 1.94 4.98
N MET A 260 15.08 2.64 6.11
CA MET A 260 16.16 3.36 6.80
C MET A 260 16.57 2.70 8.12
N THR A 261 15.63 2.15 8.88
CA THR A 261 15.84 1.78 10.30
C THR A 261 15.84 0.27 10.58
N LEU A 262 15.91 -0.55 9.53
CA LEU A 262 16.14 -1.99 9.66
C LEU A 262 17.63 -2.28 9.59
N THR A 263 18.13 -3.09 10.53
CA THR A 263 19.40 -3.77 10.32
C THR A 263 19.31 -4.71 9.12
N ASP A 264 20.44 -5.03 8.49
CA ASP A 264 20.44 -6.00 7.38
C ASP A 264 19.81 -7.33 7.80
N ARG A 265 20.02 -7.80 9.04
CA ARG A 265 19.40 -9.03 9.54
C ARG A 265 17.88 -8.95 9.56
N GLU A 266 17.32 -7.86 10.09
CA GLU A 266 15.87 -7.67 10.12
C GLU A 266 15.31 -7.53 8.71
N TYR A 267 16.03 -6.83 7.82
CA TYR A 267 15.66 -6.71 6.42
C TYR A 267 15.66 -8.06 5.70
N GLN A 268 16.67 -8.91 5.89
CA GLN A 268 16.71 -10.24 5.30
C GLN A 268 15.56 -11.12 5.81
N VAL A 269 15.22 -11.04 7.10
CA VAL A 269 14.05 -11.76 7.64
C VAL A 269 12.76 -11.26 6.99
N LEU A 270 12.57 -9.94 6.89
CA LEU A 270 11.40 -9.34 6.24
C LEU A 270 11.30 -9.76 4.76
N ARG A 271 12.44 -9.76 4.06
CA ARG A 271 12.58 -10.21 2.67
C ARG A 271 12.22 -11.69 2.53
N ASP A 272 12.73 -12.57 3.39
CA ASP A 272 12.45 -14.00 3.34
C ASP A 272 10.97 -14.31 3.63
N VAL A 273 10.37 -13.59 4.59
CA VAL A 273 8.92 -13.66 4.86
C VAL A 273 8.14 -13.20 3.63
N GLY A 274 8.49 -12.07 3.02
CA GLY A 274 7.83 -11.57 1.80
C GLY A 274 7.90 -12.56 0.63
N ILE A 275 9.07 -13.15 0.39
CA ILE A 275 9.28 -14.18 -0.63
C ILE A 275 8.46 -15.45 -0.32
N ALA A 276 8.34 -15.83 0.95
CA ALA A 276 7.52 -16.97 1.34
C ALA A 276 6.02 -16.70 1.11
N ILE A 277 5.53 -15.48 1.42
CA ILE A 277 4.12 -15.11 1.22
C ILE A 277 3.77 -15.10 -0.28
N ILE A 278 4.56 -14.46 -1.15
CA ILE A 278 4.24 -14.42 -2.59
C ILE A 278 4.16 -15.84 -3.19
N ARG A 279 5.01 -16.75 -2.72
CA ARG A 279 4.98 -18.18 -3.10
C ARG A 279 3.74 -18.90 -2.57
N GLU A 280 3.38 -18.68 -1.32
CA GLU A 280 2.26 -19.37 -0.66
C GLU A 280 0.89 -18.90 -1.18
N VAL A 281 0.75 -17.60 -1.41
CA VAL A 281 -0.42 -17.03 -2.11
C VAL A 281 -0.51 -17.59 -3.53
N GLY A 282 0.63 -17.84 -4.17
CA GLY A 282 0.70 -18.46 -5.50
C GLY A 282 0.69 -17.46 -6.64
N VAL A 283 1.18 -16.24 -6.42
CA VAL A 283 1.45 -15.29 -7.51
C VAL A 283 2.73 -15.73 -8.22
N ASP A 284 2.62 -16.25 -9.43
CA ASP A 284 3.73 -16.90 -10.15
C ASP A 284 4.20 -16.14 -11.41
N THR A 285 3.45 -15.13 -11.87
CA THR A 285 3.71 -14.45 -13.14
C THR A 285 3.40 -12.95 -13.05
N GLY A 286 3.84 -12.31 -11.97
CA GLY A 286 3.49 -10.91 -11.70
C GLY A 286 4.18 -10.30 -10.50
N GLY A 287 3.67 -9.14 -10.11
CA GLY A 287 4.13 -8.40 -8.93
C GLY A 287 3.06 -8.28 -7.87
N CYS A 288 3.49 -7.99 -6.65
CA CYS A 288 2.63 -7.72 -5.53
C CYS A 288 3.28 -6.77 -4.52
N ASN A 289 2.42 -6.20 -3.67
CA ASN A 289 2.82 -5.41 -2.51
C ASN A 289 2.49 -6.19 -1.23
N ILE A 290 3.42 -6.21 -0.28
CA ILE A 290 3.21 -6.85 1.03
C ILE A 290 3.51 -5.82 2.12
N GLN A 291 2.61 -5.72 3.09
CA GLN A 291 2.72 -4.79 4.22
C GLN A 291 3.04 -5.53 5.52
N PHE A 292 3.89 -4.91 6.33
CA PHE A 292 4.36 -5.46 7.59
C PHE A 292 4.34 -4.39 8.68
N ALA A 293 4.02 -4.80 9.90
CA ALA A 293 4.35 -4.03 11.10
C ALA A 293 5.52 -4.69 11.83
N VAL A 294 6.50 -3.90 12.24
CA VAL A 294 7.66 -4.37 13.01
C VAL A 294 7.68 -3.65 14.35
N ASN A 295 7.70 -4.44 15.43
CA ASN A 295 7.84 -3.90 16.77
C ASN A 295 9.23 -3.27 16.92
N PRO A 296 9.34 -1.96 17.24
CA PRO A 296 10.64 -1.31 17.42
C PRO A 296 11.43 -1.86 18.62
N GLU A 297 10.78 -2.53 19.58
CA GLU A 297 11.44 -3.00 20.81
C GLU A 297 12.16 -4.35 20.64
N ASP A 298 11.54 -5.30 19.93
CA ASP A 298 12.03 -6.68 19.83
C ASP A 298 12.12 -7.24 18.40
N GLY A 299 11.74 -6.45 17.39
CA GLY A 299 11.77 -6.86 15.99
C GLY A 299 10.69 -7.86 15.60
N ARG A 300 9.66 -8.07 16.43
CA ARG A 300 8.50 -8.93 16.10
C ARG A 300 7.81 -8.43 14.83
N ILE A 301 7.57 -9.32 13.87
CA ILE A 301 6.99 -9.02 12.55
C ILE A 301 5.55 -9.50 12.50
N ILE A 302 4.62 -8.56 12.31
CA ILE A 302 3.24 -8.84 11.93
C ILE A 302 3.08 -8.63 10.43
N VAL A 303 2.50 -9.60 9.73
CA VAL A 303 2.10 -9.45 8.33
C VAL A 303 0.70 -8.84 8.30
N ILE A 304 0.55 -7.71 7.61
CA ILE A 304 -0.71 -6.94 7.59
C ILE A 304 -1.60 -7.42 6.46
N GLU A 305 -1.12 -7.33 5.24
CA GLU A 305 -1.83 -7.74 4.03
C GLU A 305 -0.88 -7.96 2.85
N MET A 306 -1.43 -8.57 1.81
CA MET A 306 -0.81 -8.76 0.50
C MET A 306 -1.79 -8.25 -0.55
N ASN A 307 -1.30 -7.46 -1.51
CA ASN A 307 -2.07 -7.03 -2.66
C ASN A 307 -1.55 -7.79 -3.92
N PRO A 308 -2.27 -8.80 -4.45
CA PRO A 308 -1.81 -9.66 -5.56
C PRO A 308 -1.97 -8.98 -6.94
N ARG A 309 -1.56 -7.72 -7.03
CA ARG A 309 -1.69 -6.85 -8.19
C ARG A 309 -0.72 -5.67 -8.08
N VAL A 310 -0.65 -4.87 -9.13
CA VAL A 310 -0.05 -3.53 -9.01
C VAL A 310 -0.87 -2.67 -8.05
N SER A 311 -0.19 -1.73 -7.43
CA SER A 311 -0.71 -0.83 -6.40
C SER A 311 -0.19 0.59 -6.60
N ARG A 312 -0.70 1.54 -5.81
CA ARG A 312 -0.10 2.87 -5.66
C ARG A 312 1.38 2.78 -5.25
N SER A 313 1.68 1.89 -4.30
CA SER A 313 3.05 1.63 -3.84
C SER A 313 3.95 1.07 -4.96
N SER A 314 3.41 0.22 -5.85
CA SER A 314 4.16 -0.27 -7.02
C SER A 314 4.47 0.85 -8.03
N ALA A 315 3.57 1.82 -8.19
CA ALA A 315 3.80 2.98 -9.04
C ALA A 315 4.86 3.91 -8.44
N LEU A 316 4.79 4.13 -7.11
CA LEU A 316 5.81 4.85 -6.34
C LEU A 316 7.17 4.15 -6.45
N ALA A 317 7.24 2.84 -6.21
CA ALA A 317 8.46 2.04 -6.31
C ALA A 317 9.04 2.06 -7.72
N SER A 318 8.20 1.98 -8.76
CA SER A 318 8.66 2.11 -10.15
C SER A 318 9.31 3.46 -10.42
N LYS A 319 8.80 4.53 -9.81
CA LYS A 319 9.36 5.88 -9.93
C LYS A 319 10.61 6.08 -9.06
N ALA A 320 10.64 5.46 -7.88
CA ALA A 320 11.77 5.51 -6.97
C ALA A 320 13.00 4.78 -7.54
N THR A 321 12.78 3.60 -8.12
CA THR A 321 13.86 2.70 -8.55
C THR A 321 14.18 2.81 -10.03
N GLY A 322 13.24 3.33 -10.82
CA GLY A 322 13.29 3.25 -12.27
C GLY A 322 12.98 1.85 -12.84
N PHE A 323 12.68 0.86 -12.00
CA PHE A 323 12.26 -0.48 -12.40
C PHE A 323 10.78 -0.48 -12.81
N PRO A 324 10.42 -0.71 -14.08
CA PRO A 324 9.04 -0.51 -14.55
C PRO A 324 8.16 -1.74 -14.25
N ILE A 325 7.68 -1.83 -13.00
CA ILE A 325 6.96 -3.01 -12.46
C ILE A 325 5.80 -3.44 -13.36
N ALA A 326 4.89 -2.53 -13.74
CA ALA A 326 3.71 -2.87 -14.55
C ALA A 326 4.07 -3.41 -15.95
N LYS A 327 5.10 -2.84 -16.59
CA LYS A 327 5.63 -3.33 -17.86
C LYS A 327 6.19 -4.75 -17.73
N ILE A 328 6.96 -5.01 -16.67
CA ILE A 328 7.59 -6.31 -16.46
C ILE A 328 6.52 -7.34 -16.09
N ALA A 329 5.58 -7.01 -15.20
CA ALA A 329 4.45 -7.86 -14.85
C ALA A 329 3.63 -8.28 -16.08
N ALA A 330 3.38 -7.36 -17.03
CA ALA A 330 2.70 -7.70 -18.28
C ALA A 330 3.49 -8.71 -19.15
N LYS A 331 4.82 -8.63 -19.18
CA LYS A 331 5.66 -9.63 -19.87
C LYS A 331 5.64 -10.98 -19.16
N LEU A 332 5.76 -10.99 -17.83
CA LEU A 332 5.70 -12.22 -17.03
C LEU A 332 4.38 -12.95 -17.22
N ALA A 333 3.26 -12.21 -17.25
CA ALA A 333 1.92 -12.76 -17.48
C ALA A 333 1.77 -13.48 -18.84
N VAL A 334 2.58 -13.14 -19.84
CA VAL A 334 2.61 -13.79 -21.16
C VAL A 334 3.80 -14.76 -21.32
N GLY A 335 4.42 -15.13 -20.20
CA GLY A 335 5.33 -16.27 -20.12
C GLY A 335 6.81 -15.93 -20.06
N TYR A 336 7.21 -14.66 -20.13
CA TYR A 336 8.63 -14.30 -19.94
C TYR A 336 9.12 -14.65 -18.52
N THR A 337 10.42 -14.81 -18.38
CA THR A 337 11.10 -14.86 -17.06
C THR A 337 11.92 -13.59 -16.85
N LEU A 338 12.24 -13.26 -15.60
CA LEU A 338 12.93 -12.02 -15.22
C LEU A 338 14.32 -11.92 -15.88
N ASP A 339 15.00 -13.04 -16.10
CA ASP A 339 16.29 -13.12 -16.78
C ASP A 339 16.22 -12.90 -18.30
N GLU A 340 15.05 -13.07 -18.91
CA GLU A 340 14.82 -12.83 -20.34
C GLU A 340 14.46 -11.36 -20.66
N ILE A 341 14.12 -10.57 -19.64
CA ILE A 341 13.68 -9.18 -19.81
C ILE A 341 14.87 -8.25 -19.55
N PRO A 342 15.29 -7.43 -20.52
CA PRO A 342 16.35 -6.44 -20.29
C PRO A 342 15.86 -5.31 -19.38
N ASN A 343 16.74 -4.80 -18.53
CA ASN A 343 16.52 -3.59 -17.74
C ASN A 343 16.47 -2.36 -18.67
N ASP A 344 15.36 -1.63 -18.63
CA ASP A 344 15.09 -0.48 -19.49
C ASP A 344 16.12 0.66 -19.34
N ILE A 345 16.68 0.84 -18.15
CA ILE A 345 17.56 1.97 -17.84
C ILE A 345 19.01 1.66 -18.20
N THR A 346 19.53 0.53 -17.73
CA THR A 346 20.94 0.15 -17.97
C THR A 346 21.12 -0.47 -19.35
N GLN A 347 20.09 -1.14 -19.90
CA GLN A 347 20.10 -1.90 -21.16
C GLN A 347 21.14 -3.02 -21.26
N GLU A 348 21.95 -3.23 -20.21
CA GLU A 348 23.04 -4.20 -20.14
C GLU A 348 22.81 -5.30 -19.10
N THR A 349 21.83 -5.13 -18.20
CA THR A 349 21.49 -6.10 -17.16
C THR A 349 20.08 -6.65 -17.37
N PRO A 350 19.77 -7.88 -16.90
CA PRO A 350 18.40 -8.39 -16.90
C PRO A 350 17.53 -7.69 -15.84
N ALA A 351 16.23 -7.99 -15.84
CA ALA A 351 15.27 -7.57 -14.81
C ALA A 351 15.31 -8.47 -13.56
N SER A 352 16.07 -9.57 -13.58
CA SER A 352 16.32 -10.46 -12.44
C SER A 352 17.36 -9.89 -11.46
N PHE A 353 17.12 -8.68 -10.96
CA PHE A 353 17.96 -8.02 -9.95
C PHE A 353 17.11 -7.22 -8.96
N GLU A 354 17.69 -6.91 -7.80
CA GLU A 354 17.12 -6.00 -6.82
C GLU A 354 17.79 -4.61 -6.98
N PRO A 355 17.02 -3.53 -7.27
CA PRO A 355 17.56 -2.19 -7.38
C PRO A 355 18.26 -1.71 -6.10
N ALA A 356 19.41 -1.02 -6.27
CA ALA A 356 20.09 -0.33 -5.19
C ALA A 356 20.05 1.18 -5.46
N LEU A 357 19.57 1.96 -4.49
CA LEU A 357 19.40 3.41 -4.63
C LEU A 357 20.54 4.12 -3.90
N ASP A 358 21.17 5.08 -4.58
CA ASP A 358 22.19 5.96 -3.99
C ASP A 358 21.59 7.33 -3.59
N TYR A 359 20.28 7.36 -3.41
CA TYR A 359 19.45 8.50 -3.04
C TYR A 359 18.28 8.06 -2.16
N VAL A 360 17.62 9.03 -1.53
CA VAL A 360 16.41 8.85 -0.74
C VAL A 360 15.22 9.40 -1.51
N VAL A 361 14.14 8.62 -1.53
CA VAL A 361 12.85 9.04 -2.05
C VAL A 361 11.90 9.26 -0.89
N VAL A 362 11.15 10.37 -0.91
CA VAL A 362 10.10 10.67 0.05
C VAL A 362 8.80 10.90 -0.71
N LYS A 363 7.74 10.20 -0.32
CA LYS A 363 6.36 10.47 -0.72
C LYS A 363 5.64 11.20 0.41
N ALA A 364 4.89 12.24 0.06
CA ALA A 364 3.99 12.94 0.96
C ALA A 364 2.56 12.94 0.39
N PRO A 365 1.52 12.60 1.17
CA PRO A 365 0.14 12.60 0.70
C PRO A 365 -0.44 14.01 0.61
N ARG A 366 -1.37 14.20 -0.33
CA ARG A 366 -2.13 15.43 -0.54
C ARG A 366 -3.58 15.23 -0.10
N PHE A 367 -4.03 16.06 0.84
CA PHE A 367 -5.39 16.05 1.37
C PHE A 367 -6.16 17.29 0.95
N ALA A 368 -7.49 17.19 0.81
CA ALA A 368 -8.37 18.31 0.43
C ALA A 368 -9.48 18.58 1.46
N PHE A 369 -9.19 18.44 2.76
CA PHE A 369 -10.17 18.64 3.84
C PHE A 369 -10.82 20.03 3.83
N GLU A 370 -10.17 21.05 3.25
CA GLU A 370 -10.75 22.37 3.06
C GLU A 370 -12.05 22.37 2.23
N LYS A 371 -12.26 21.34 1.41
CA LYS A 371 -13.49 21.14 0.63
C LYS A 371 -14.59 20.43 1.42
N PHE A 372 -14.26 19.85 2.57
CA PHE A 372 -15.14 19.02 3.40
C PHE A 372 -15.04 19.43 4.88
N PRO A 373 -15.46 20.65 5.27
CA PRO A 373 -15.22 21.20 6.60
C PRO A 373 -15.89 20.42 7.75
N SER A 374 -16.89 19.59 7.45
CA SER A 374 -17.56 18.72 8.43
C SER A 374 -16.97 17.31 8.51
N ALA A 375 -16.00 16.97 7.63
CA ALA A 375 -15.34 15.68 7.67
C ALA A 375 -14.31 15.63 8.80
N ASP A 376 -14.19 14.47 9.43
CA ASP A 376 -13.14 14.22 10.41
C ASP A 376 -11.77 14.13 9.70
N SER A 377 -10.88 15.06 10.06
CA SER A 377 -9.53 15.18 9.51
C SER A 377 -8.51 14.26 10.17
N THR A 378 -8.91 13.45 11.16
CA THR A 378 -8.04 12.45 11.79
C THR A 378 -7.64 11.39 10.76
N LEU A 379 -6.34 11.18 10.56
CA LEU A 379 -5.86 10.11 9.69
C LEU A 379 -5.96 8.77 10.43
N THR A 380 -6.45 7.75 9.74
CA THR A 380 -6.70 6.41 10.30
C THR A 380 -6.25 5.36 9.30
N THR A 381 -6.60 4.10 9.54
CA THR A 381 -6.41 2.98 8.59
C THR A 381 -7.28 3.09 7.33
N THR A 382 -8.18 4.09 7.23
CA THR A 382 -8.95 4.36 6.01
C THR A 382 -8.39 5.59 5.31
N MET A 383 -7.97 5.42 4.06
CA MET A 383 -7.37 6.49 3.25
C MET A 383 -8.34 7.65 3.00
N LYS A 384 -7.83 8.89 3.10
CA LYS A 384 -8.54 10.16 2.89
C LYS A 384 -7.80 11.11 1.95
N SER A 385 -6.55 10.82 1.61
CA SER A 385 -5.77 11.59 0.64
C SER A 385 -6.32 11.47 -0.78
N VAL A 386 -6.17 12.54 -1.56
CA VAL A 386 -6.68 12.68 -2.94
C VAL A 386 -5.56 12.60 -3.98
N GLY A 387 -4.32 12.42 -3.53
CA GLY A 387 -3.13 12.35 -4.37
C GLY A 387 -1.87 12.34 -3.51
N GLU A 388 -0.71 12.41 -4.15
CA GLU A 388 0.59 12.36 -3.49
C GLU A 388 1.65 13.11 -4.30
N ALA A 389 2.67 13.61 -3.62
CA ALA A 389 3.87 14.17 -4.21
C ALA A 389 5.07 13.28 -3.84
N MET A 390 5.95 13.05 -4.81
CA MET A 390 7.20 12.30 -4.62
C MET A 390 8.38 13.22 -4.88
N ALA A 391 9.41 13.14 -4.04
CA ALA A 391 10.67 13.80 -4.27
C ALA A 391 11.87 12.88 -4.00
N ILE A 392 12.97 13.19 -4.69
CA ILE A 392 14.24 12.47 -4.58
C ILE A 392 15.29 13.45 -4.03
N GLY A 393 16.11 13.02 -3.08
CA GLY A 393 17.23 13.80 -2.53
C GLY A 393 18.42 12.90 -2.20
N ARG A 394 19.61 13.47 -2.02
CA ARG A 394 20.80 12.70 -1.61
C ARG A 394 20.79 12.31 -0.13
N ASN A 395 19.85 12.86 0.63
CA ASN A 395 19.56 12.53 2.01
C ASN A 395 18.06 12.77 2.29
N PHE A 396 17.60 12.31 3.45
CA PHE A 396 16.20 12.41 3.84
C PHE A 396 15.73 13.86 3.99
N THR A 397 16.51 14.75 4.62
CA THR A 397 16.10 16.13 4.87
C THR A 397 15.90 16.93 3.58
N GLU A 398 16.73 16.69 2.56
CA GLU A 398 16.55 17.26 1.21
C GLU A 398 15.28 16.71 0.56
N ALA A 399 15.12 15.38 0.53
CA ALA A 399 13.98 14.73 -0.11
C ALA A 399 12.64 15.12 0.54
N LEU A 400 12.58 15.16 1.88
CA LEU A 400 11.40 15.57 2.64
C LEU A 400 10.99 17.00 2.31
N GLN A 401 11.91 17.96 2.41
CA GLN A 401 11.59 19.36 2.13
C GLN A 401 11.19 19.59 0.66
N LYS A 402 11.74 18.80 -0.27
CA LYS A 402 11.32 18.77 -1.68
C LYS A 402 9.90 18.22 -1.84
N ALA A 403 9.55 17.14 -1.14
CA ALA A 403 8.21 16.56 -1.17
C ALA A 403 7.19 17.56 -0.60
N LEU A 404 7.45 18.12 0.58
CA LEU A 404 6.55 19.07 1.26
C LEU A 404 6.26 20.32 0.42
N ARG A 405 7.27 20.89 -0.25
CA ARG A 405 7.05 22.04 -1.12
C ARG A 405 6.30 21.72 -2.41
N SER A 406 6.33 20.47 -2.86
CA SER A 406 5.68 20.00 -4.10
C SER A 406 4.23 19.55 -3.87
N LEU A 407 3.71 19.65 -2.63
CA LEU A 407 2.32 19.34 -2.30
C LEU A 407 1.31 20.35 -2.88
N GLU A 408 1.78 21.47 -3.43
CA GLU A 408 0.94 22.54 -3.99
C GLU A 408 -0.18 22.96 -3.02
N LYS A 409 0.20 23.07 -1.74
CA LYS A 409 -0.67 23.47 -0.64
C LYS A 409 0.07 24.45 0.27
N LYS A 410 -0.55 25.61 0.50
CA LYS A 410 -0.01 26.62 1.41
C LYS A 410 0.06 26.03 2.83
N GLY A 411 1.19 26.22 3.49
CA GLY A 411 1.43 25.73 4.86
C GLY A 411 1.97 24.29 4.93
N SER A 412 2.21 23.63 3.80
CA SER A 412 2.85 22.30 3.79
C SER A 412 4.35 22.35 4.06
N GLN A 413 5.01 23.45 3.72
CA GLN A 413 6.43 23.68 3.97
C GLN A 413 6.66 24.11 5.42
N PHE A 414 7.79 23.70 6.00
CA PHE A 414 8.22 24.25 7.28
C PHE A 414 8.47 25.76 7.18
N THR A 415 8.00 26.48 8.20
CA THR A 415 8.33 27.89 8.40
C THR A 415 9.17 28.05 9.66
N PHE A 416 10.23 28.83 9.55
CA PHE A 416 11.11 29.19 10.66
C PHE A 416 10.98 30.68 11.05
N VAL A 417 10.01 31.38 10.45
CA VAL A 417 9.70 32.78 10.74
C VAL A 417 8.55 32.88 11.73
N GLY A 418 8.65 33.82 12.67
CA GLY A 418 7.65 34.06 13.72
C GLY A 418 7.90 33.25 15.00
N GLU A 419 7.18 33.60 16.07
CA GLU A 419 7.30 32.93 17.36
C GLU A 419 6.92 31.44 17.27
N PRO A 420 7.70 30.52 17.86
CA PRO A 420 7.29 29.14 18.05
C PRO A 420 6.12 29.14 19.05
N GLY A 421 5.00 28.50 18.70
CA GLY A 421 3.81 28.46 19.57
C GLY A 421 4.06 27.75 20.92
N ASP A 422 2.99 27.43 21.65
CA ASP A 422 3.12 26.70 22.91
C ASP A 422 3.56 25.24 22.68
N LYS A 423 4.65 24.84 23.35
CA LYS A 423 5.27 23.50 23.20
C LYS A 423 4.28 22.37 23.52
N GLU A 424 3.56 22.49 24.63
CA GLU A 424 2.66 21.44 25.13
C GLU A 424 1.40 21.32 24.27
N GLU A 425 0.89 22.44 23.77
CA GLU A 425 -0.22 22.46 22.80
C GLU A 425 0.17 21.76 21.50
N LEU A 426 1.34 22.06 20.95
CA LEU A 426 1.82 21.47 19.69
C LEU A 426 2.12 19.97 19.82
N LEU A 427 2.71 19.54 20.94
CA LEU A 427 2.90 18.11 21.22
C LEU A 427 1.57 17.38 21.36
N ARG A 428 0.59 17.97 22.06
CA ARG A 428 -0.76 17.40 22.19
C ARG A 428 -1.47 17.31 20.84
N GLU A 429 -1.33 18.34 20.00
CA GLU A 429 -1.88 18.32 18.64
C GLU A 429 -1.26 17.18 17.80
N ALA A 430 0.05 16.97 17.93
CA ALA A 430 0.78 15.96 17.17
C ALA A 430 0.44 14.50 17.55
N ILE A 431 -0.21 14.26 18.71
CA ILE A 431 -0.73 12.94 19.08
C ILE A 431 -1.72 12.44 18.02
N ARG A 432 -2.64 13.32 17.58
CA ARG A 432 -3.65 12.99 16.59
C ARG A 432 -3.07 13.14 15.18
N PRO A 433 -2.96 12.06 14.38
CA PRO A 433 -2.49 12.18 13.01
C PRO A 433 -3.45 13.04 12.17
N THR A 434 -2.91 14.04 11.48
CA THR A 434 -3.65 14.97 10.60
C THR A 434 -2.75 15.37 9.42
N ASP A 435 -3.32 16.01 8.41
CA ASP A 435 -2.57 16.54 7.26
C ASP A 435 -1.62 17.71 7.61
N GLY A 436 -1.69 18.23 8.84
CA GLY A 436 -0.79 19.24 9.39
C GLY A 436 0.22 18.70 10.42
N ARG A 437 0.15 17.40 10.78
CA ARG A 437 0.88 16.82 11.92
C ARG A 437 2.38 17.10 11.88
N ILE A 438 3.03 16.91 10.73
CA ILE A 438 4.47 17.14 10.59
C ILE A 438 4.89 18.60 10.87
N ASN A 439 4.00 19.56 10.57
CA ASN A 439 4.23 20.97 10.89
C ASN A 439 4.01 21.26 12.37
N ALA A 440 3.04 20.61 13.02
CA ALA A 440 2.88 20.67 14.47
C ALA A 440 4.13 20.11 15.19
N VAL A 441 4.67 18.98 14.70
CA VAL A 441 5.94 18.40 15.20
C VAL A 441 7.11 19.38 15.04
N MET A 442 7.32 19.94 13.84
CA MET A 442 8.37 20.95 13.65
C MET A 442 8.16 22.19 14.51
N GLY A 443 6.90 22.61 14.70
CA GLY A 443 6.54 23.68 15.64
C GLY A 443 6.97 23.37 17.07
N ALA A 444 6.68 22.16 17.57
CA ALA A 444 7.06 21.72 18.90
C ALA A 444 8.59 21.69 19.06
N ILE A 445 9.32 21.19 18.06
CA ILE A 445 10.80 21.20 18.03
C ILE A 445 11.32 22.64 18.14
N ARG A 446 10.75 23.58 17.38
CA ARG A 446 11.10 25.01 17.46
C ARG A 446 10.76 25.62 18.83
N ALA A 447 9.72 25.12 19.50
CA ALA A 447 9.31 25.53 20.85
C ALA A 447 10.13 24.86 21.97
N GLY A 448 11.15 24.06 21.63
CA GLY A 448 12.07 23.44 22.57
C GLY A 448 11.64 22.05 23.07
N ALA A 449 10.78 21.34 22.33
CA ALA A 449 10.53 19.93 22.58
C ALA A 449 11.81 19.10 22.41
N THR A 450 11.97 18.04 23.22
CA THR A 450 13.07 17.08 23.07
C THR A 450 12.73 15.98 22.06
N PRO A 451 13.72 15.26 21.51
CA PRO A 451 13.46 14.11 20.64
C PRO A 451 12.58 13.05 21.31
N GLU A 452 12.78 12.81 22.61
CA GLU A 452 12.00 11.87 23.40
C GLU A 452 10.53 12.32 23.52
N GLU A 453 10.28 13.59 23.82
CA GLU A 453 8.91 14.14 23.88
C GLU A 453 8.20 13.96 22.53
N VAL A 454 8.88 14.22 21.41
CA VAL A 454 8.31 14.02 20.06
C VAL A 454 8.00 12.55 19.81
N PHE A 455 8.94 11.64 20.08
CA PHE A 455 8.73 10.20 19.92
C PHE A 455 7.57 9.71 20.79
N GLU A 456 7.51 10.09 22.06
CA GLU A 456 6.48 9.63 22.99
C GLU A 456 5.07 9.99 22.51
N HIS A 457 4.89 11.19 21.97
CA HIS A 457 3.61 11.70 21.49
C HIS A 457 3.22 11.20 20.11
N THR A 458 4.21 10.88 19.24
CA THR A 458 3.92 10.60 17.82
C THR A 458 4.17 9.17 17.40
N LYS A 459 5.07 8.47 18.08
CA LYS A 459 5.67 7.18 17.70
C LYS A 459 6.37 7.19 16.34
N ILE A 460 6.67 8.37 15.78
CA ILE A 460 7.55 8.52 14.61
C ILE A 460 8.94 8.06 15.02
N ASP A 461 9.58 7.17 14.24
CA ASP A 461 10.85 6.55 14.61
C ASP A 461 11.91 7.61 15.02
N PRO A 462 12.67 7.38 16.11
CA PRO A 462 13.68 8.32 16.59
C PRO A 462 14.69 8.77 15.52
N TRP A 463 14.99 7.92 14.53
CA TRP A 463 15.85 8.30 13.40
C TRP A 463 15.25 9.46 12.60
N PHE A 464 13.95 9.40 12.25
CA PHE A 464 13.31 10.48 11.52
C PHE A 464 13.18 11.74 12.39
N VAL A 465 12.93 11.57 13.70
CA VAL A 465 12.88 12.69 14.65
C VAL A 465 14.23 13.42 14.66
N ASP A 466 15.35 12.71 14.80
CA ASP A 466 16.70 13.26 14.71
C ASP A 466 16.92 14.08 13.42
N GLN A 467 16.46 13.56 12.27
CA GLN A 467 16.55 14.29 11.01
C GLN A 467 15.73 15.59 10.99
N LEU A 468 14.60 15.67 11.71
CA LEU A 468 13.84 16.91 11.86
C LEU A 468 14.60 17.93 12.73
N PHE A 469 15.28 17.48 13.79
CA PHE A 469 16.15 18.33 14.60
C PHE A 469 17.30 18.90 13.77
N LEU A 470 17.93 18.08 12.91
CA LEU A 470 18.98 18.55 11.99
C LEU A 470 18.48 19.68 11.08
N ILE A 471 17.24 19.62 10.56
CA ILE A 471 16.67 20.72 9.77
C ILE A 471 16.58 22.00 10.61
N LYS A 472 16.14 21.90 11.86
CA LYS A 472 16.04 23.04 12.78
C LYS A 472 17.42 23.61 13.12
N GLU A 473 18.41 22.77 13.38
CA GLU A 473 19.79 23.21 13.68
C GLU A 473 20.37 24.07 12.56
N ILE A 474 20.19 23.63 11.31
CA ILE A 474 20.61 24.42 10.13
C ILE A 474 19.82 25.71 10.01
N ALA A 475 18.51 25.69 10.30
CA ALA A 475 17.70 26.91 10.29
C ALA A 475 18.18 27.95 11.33
N ASP A 476 18.55 27.50 12.52
CA ASP A 476 19.10 28.35 13.58
C ASP A 476 20.48 28.91 13.21
N GLU A 477 21.36 28.08 12.63
CA GLU A 477 22.67 28.52 12.15
C GLU A 477 22.52 29.64 11.11
N LEU A 478 21.60 29.46 10.15
CA LEU A 478 21.30 30.46 9.13
C LEU A 478 20.71 31.74 9.73
N ALA A 479 19.85 31.63 10.75
CA ALA A 479 19.27 32.79 11.44
C ALA A 479 20.30 33.57 12.26
N ALA A 480 21.31 32.89 12.81
CA ALA A 480 22.41 33.49 13.57
C ALA A 480 23.55 34.02 12.69
N ALA A 481 23.57 33.68 11.39
CA ALA A 481 24.63 34.08 10.47
C ALA A 481 24.71 35.61 10.32
N PRO A 482 25.92 36.20 10.29
CA PRO A 482 26.07 37.64 10.03
C PRO A 482 25.49 38.02 8.66
N SER A 483 24.76 39.14 8.62
CA SER A 483 24.14 39.70 7.41
C SER A 483 25.14 40.16 6.35
#